data_AF-A0A504JH78-F1
#
_entry.id   AF-A0A504JH78-F1
#
_cell.length_a   1.000
_cell.length_b   1.000
_cell.length_c   1.000
_cell.angle_alpha   90.00
_cell.angle_beta   90.00
_cell.angle_gamma   90.00
#
_symmetry.space_group_name_H-M   'P 1'
#
loop_
_entity.id
_entity.type
_entity.pdbx_description
1 polymer ?
#
loop_
_entity_poly.entity_id
_entity_poly.type
_entity_poly.pdbx_seq_one_letter_code
_entity_poly.pdbx_strand_id
1 'polypeptide(L)'
;MKHLLPLLFLFTVVSCGDDSYQYTESIVGEWTAKALKIKGKSYSMEKTKFILTFNEDLTYSLDSKLTKIANDYFFESIPFRGEGTFKGDYAVVSDNMIRIKEKYRDKIPLYPSIKNDELTLMYISRDNTKIIITLTKTPENE
;
A
#
# COMPACT_ATOMS: atom_id res chain seq x y z
N MET A 1 -9.73 -37.67 52.85
CA MET A 1 -8.62 -37.03 52.11
C MET A 1 -8.89 -37.18 50.62
N LYS A 2 -9.21 -36.08 49.92
CA LYS A 2 -9.39 -36.05 48.46
C LYS A 2 -8.42 -35.02 47.92
N HIS A 3 -7.45 -35.46 47.12
CA HIS A 3 -6.47 -34.59 46.48
C HIS A 3 -7.16 -33.81 45.34
N LEU A 4 -7.22 -32.49 45.47
CA LEU A 4 -7.58 -31.60 44.38
C LEU A 4 -6.29 -31.25 43.63
N LEU A 5 -6.13 -31.80 42.42
CA LEU A 5 -5.02 -31.46 41.52
C LEU A 5 -5.42 -30.20 40.74
N PRO A 6 -4.66 -29.10 40.78
CA PRO A 6 -4.98 -27.93 39.96
C PRO A 6 -4.56 -28.22 38.51
N LEU A 7 -5.54 -28.25 37.60
CA LEU A 7 -5.31 -28.30 36.17
C LEU A 7 -4.86 -26.90 35.72
N LEU A 8 -3.54 -26.67 35.73
CA LEU A 8 -2.93 -25.46 35.20
C LEU A 8 -3.09 -25.47 33.67
N PHE A 9 -4.10 -24.79 33.17
CA PHE A 9 -4.27 -24.54 31.74
C PHE A 9 -3.20 -23.54 31.29
N LEU A 10 -2.05 -24.05 30.88
CA LEU A 10 -1.00 -23.27 30.24
C LEU A 10 -1.53 -22.87 28.85
N PHE A 11 -2.13 -21.68 28.75
CA PHE A 11 -2.39 -21.04 27.46
C PHE A 11 -1.05 -20.68 26.83
N THR A 12 -0.49 -21.61 26.05
CA THR A 12 0.58 -21.30 25.11
C THR A 12 -0.05 -20.47 24.00
N VAL A 13 -0.02 -19.15 24.15
CA VAL A 13 -0.21 -18.24 23.02
C VAL A 13 0.91 -18.53 22.03
N VAL A 14 0.53 -19.21 20.95
CA VAL A 14 1.37 -19.48 19.80
C VAL A 14 1.72 -18.13 19.19
N SER A 15 2.95 -17.66 19.44
CA SER A 15 3.58 -16.52 18.76
C SER A 15 3.74 -16.84 17.29
N CYS A 16 2.67 -16.65 16.52
CA CYS A 16 2.62 -16.88 15.10
C CYS A 16 3.06 -15.59 14.39
N GLY A 17 4.38 -15.40 14.27
CA GLY A 17 5.07 -14.51 13.32
C GLY A 17 4.64 -13.04 13.28
N ASP A 18 5.26 -12.21 14.13
CA ASP A 18 5.03 -10.76 14.26
C ASP A 18 5.47 -9.91 13.04
N ASP A 19 6.23 -10.48 12.10
CA ASP A 19 6.85 -9.70 11.02
C ASP A 19 5.82 -9.07 10.06
N SER A 20 4.72 -9.77 9.76
CA SER A 20 3.65 -9.25 8.88
C SER A 20 2.80 -8.17 9.56
N TYR A 21 2.66 -8.23 10.89
CA TYR A 21 1.94 -7.23 11.67
C TYR A 21 2.71 -5.90 11.72
N GLN A 22 4.01 -5.96 12.04
CA GLN A 22 4.89 -4.78 12.04
C GLN A 22 4.95 -4.10 10.66
N TYR A 23 4.98 -4.90 9.59
CA TYR A 23 4.94 -4.36 8.23
C TYR A 23 3.62 -3.64 7.93
N THR A 24 2.50 -4.21 8.39
CA THR A 24 1.17 -3.62 8.21
C THR A 24 1.07 -2.26 8.92
N GLU A 25 1.62 -2.12 10.13
CA GLU A 25 1.67 -0.84 10.83
C GLU A 25 2.52 0.20 10.10
N SER A 26 3.64 -0.22 9.49
CA SER A 26 4.56 0.71 8.81
C SER A 26 3.97 1.40 7.59
N ILE A 27 3.05 0.74 6.86
CA ILE A 27 2.43 1.28 5.64
C ILE A 27 1.17 2.10 5.94
N VAL A 28 0.55 1.93 7.11
CA VAL A 28 -0.62 2.69 7.54
C VAL A 28 -0.28 4.19 7.64
N GLY A 29 -1.21 5.01 7.18
CA GLY A 29 -1.12 6.46 7.17
C GLY A 29 -1.43 7.07 5.81
N GLU A 30 -1.36 8.39 5.76
CA GLU A 30 -1.50 9.19 4.55
C GLU A 30 -0.14 9.43 3.88
N TRP A 31 -0.09 9.25 2.56
CA TRP A 31 1.11 9.36 1.76
C TRP A 31 0.88 10.28 0.56
N THR A 32 1.69 11.32 0.43
CA THR A 32 1.62 12.28 -0.68
C THR A 32 2.71 11.99 -1.71
N ALA A 33 2.36 11.88 -2.99
CA ALA A 33 3.32 11.58 -4.05
C ALA A 33 4.32 12.73 -4.29
N LYS A 34 5.60 12.39 -4.41
CA LYS A 34 6.68 13.30 -4.79
C LYS A 34 7.15 13.11 -6.21
N ALA A 35 7.22 11.85 -6.64
CA ALA A 35 7.73 11.50 -7.96
C ALA A 35 7.03 10.26 -8.51
N LEU A 36 6.94 10.21 -9.84
CA LEU A 36 6.48 9.05 -10.57
C LEU A 36 7.47 8.74 -11.69
N LYS A 37 7.82 7.46 -11.85
CA LYS A 37 8.71 6.98 -12.89
C LYS A 37 8.00 5.94 -13.76
N ILE A 38 7.97 6.18 -15.07
CA ILE A 38 7.37 5.29 -16.08
C ILE A 38 8.35 5.14 -17.23
N LYS A 39 8.67 3.90 -17.63
CA LYS A 39 9.58 3.61 -18.77
C LYS A 39 10.89 4.40 -18.71
N GLY A 40 11.45 4.54 -17.50
CA GLY A 40 12.69 5.28 -17.25
C GLY A 40 12.55 6.80 -17.15
N LYS A 41 11.44 7.39 -17.58
CA LYS A 41 11.15 8.84 -17.45
C LYS A 41 10.63 9.14 -16.06
N SER A 42 11.14 10.22 -15.44
CA SER A 42 10.70 10.71 -14.13
C SER A 42 9.83 11.94 -14.29
N TYR A 43 8.76 12.01 -13.49
CA TYR A 43 7.79 13.09 -13.44
C TYR A 43 7.71 13.58 -12.00
N SER A 44 7.89 14.89 -11.79
CA SER A 44 7.62 15.49 -10.47
C SER A 44 6.12 15.51 -10.21
N MET A 45 5.75 15.16 -8.99
CA MET A 45 4.37 15.12 -8.52
C MET A 45 4.09 16.19 -7.46
N GLU A 46 5.06 17.04 -7.11
CA GLU A 46 4.97 18.00 -5.99
C GLU A 46 3.80 18.99 -6.12
N LYS A 47 3.39 19.31 -7.36
CA LYS A 47 2.26 20.21 -7.64
C LYS A 47 0.96 19.49 -7.96
N THR A 48 0.99 18.16 -7.93
CA THR A 48 -0.15 17.32 -8.28
C THR A 48 -0.69 16.68 -7.02
N LYS A 49 -1.95 16.96 -6.69
CA LYS A 49 -2.61 16.26 -5.59
C LYS A 49 -2.69 14.77 -5.93
N PHE A 50 -1.89 13.95 -5.26
CA PHE A 50 -1.94 12.50 -5.33
C PHE A 50 -1.69 12.01 -3.91
N ILE A 51 -2.78 11.61 -3.25
CA ILE A 51 -2.80 11.25 -1.84
C ILE A 51 -3.29 9.80 -1.76
N LEU A 52 -2.45 8.94 -1.20
CA LEU A 52 -2.74 7.54 -0.96
C LEU A 52 -2.80 7.31 0.54
N THR A 53 -3.90 6.75 1.02
CA THR A 53 -4.11 6.47 2.44
C THR A 53 -4.32 4.98 2.62
N PHE A 54 -3.58 4.37 3.54
CA PHE A 54 -3.81 3.01 4.02
C PHE A 54 -4.31 3.10 5.47
N ASN A 55 -5.46 2.47 5.75
CA ASN A 55 -6.11 2.50 7.06
C ASN A 55 -5.87 1.19 7.82
N GLU A 56 -5.92 1.25 9.15
CA GLU A 56 -5.76 0.08 10.03
C GLU A 56 -6.79 -1.03 9.78
N ASP A 57 -7.97 -0.68 9.27
CA ASP A 57 -9.06 -1.63 8.94
C ASP A 57 -8.86 -2.37 7.60
N LEU A 58 -7.65 -2.32 7.04
CA LEU A 58 -7.26 -2.94 5.77
C LEU A 58 -7.98 -2.34 4.55
N THR A 59 -8.47 -1.11 4.66
CA THR A 59 -8.98 -0.34 3.52
C THR A 59 -7.95 0.67 3.03
N TYR A 60 -8.05 1.06 1.76
CA TYR A 60 -7.25 2.15 1.20
C TYR A 60 -8.09 3.14 0.43
N SER A 61 -7.57 4.35 0.29
CA SER A 61 -8.10 5.35 -0.63
C SER A 61 -6.99 6.04 -1.42
N LEU A 62 -7.26 6.35 -2.68
CA LEU A 62 -6.42 7.15 -3.55
C LEU A 62 -7.22 8.35 -4.05
N ASP A 63 -6.82 9.57 -3.67
CA ASP A 63 -7.33 10.82 -4.24
C ASP A 63 -6.28 11.41 -5.19
N SER A 64 -6.58 11.40 -6.48
CA SER A 64 -5.67 11.80 -7.56
C SER A 64 -6.26 12.95 -8.35
N LYS A 65 -5.43 13.97 -8.61
CA LYS A 65 -5.62 15.03 -9.60
C LYS A 65 -4.62 14.89 -10.74
N LEU A 66 -4.13 13.67 -10.94
CA LEU A 66 -3.18 13.36 -11.99
C LEU A 66 -3.85 13.52 -13.36
N THR A 67 -3.47 14.57 -14.07
CA THR A 67 -3.84 14.72 -15.47
C THR A 67 -3.00 13.77 -16.31
N LYS A 68 -3.61 13.23 -17.37
CA LYS A 68 -3.08 12.15 -18.22
C LYS A 68 -1.57 12.30 -18.48
N ILE A 69 -0.76 11.44 -17.87
CA ILE A 69 0.68 11.43 -18.12
C ILE A 69 0.93 10.68 -19.43
N ALA A 70 1.01 11.45 -20.51
CA ALA A 70 1.19 10.97 -21.88
C ALA A 70 0.05 10.06 -22.39
N ASN A 71 -0.02 9.89 -23.72
CA ASN A 71 -1.06 9.15 -24.44
C ASN A 71 -1.08 7.62 -24.22
N ASP A 72 -0.67 7.12 -23.06
CA ASP A 72 -0.63 5.69 -22.77
C ASP A 72 -2.05 5.17 -22.46
N TYR A 73 -2.59 4.35 -23.37
CA TYR A 73 -3.88 3.63 -23.28
C TYR A 73 -3.99 2.73 -22.03
N PHE A 74 -2.91 2.55 -21.28
CA PHE A 74 -2.83 1.67 -20.11
C PHE A 74 -3.33 2.32 -18.82
N PHE A 75 -3.65 3.61 -18.81
CA PHE A 75 -3.87 4.38 -17.59
C PHE A 75 -5.06 3.90 -16.73
N GLU A 76 -6.08 3.30 -17.34
CA GLU A 76 -7.21 2.73 -16.58
C GLU A 76 -6.88 1.37 -15.94
N SER A 77 -5.89 0.66 -16.47
CA SER A 77 -5.50 -0.69 -16.03
C SER A 77 -4.38 -0.69 -14.98
N ILE A 78 -3.84 0.47 -14.61
CA ILE A 78 -2.80 0.60 -13.58
C ILE A 78 -3.42 1.06 -12.25
N PRO A 79 -2.70 0.91 -11.12
CA PRO A 79 -3.16 1.39 -9.81
C PRO A 79 -3.08 2.92 -9.69
N PHE A 80 -2.12 3.57 -10.38
CA PHE A 80 -1.87 5.02 -10.29
C PHE A 80 -2.53 5.74 -11.46
N ARG A 81 -3.86 5.80 -11.42
CA ARG A 81 -4.68 6.31 -12.52
C ARG A 81 -5.01 7.81 -12.36
N GLY A 82 -5.73 8.31 -13.35
CA GLY A 82 -6.03 9.73 -13.52
C GLY A 82 -6.92 10.31 -12.45
N GLU A 83 -7.40 11.51 -12.74
CA GLU A 83 -8.25 12.25 -11.83
C GLU A 83 -9.43 11.42 -11.30
N GLY A 84 -9.56 11.38 -9.98
CA GLY A 84 -10.64 10.68 -9.31
C GLY A 84 -10.28 10.25 -7.90
N THR A 85 -11.30 9.77 -7.19
CA THR A 85 -11.17 9.14 -5.88
C THR A 85 -11.48 7.65 -6.00
N PHE A 86 -10.56 6.84 -5.52
CA PHE A 86 -10.63 5.39 -5.63
C PHE A 86 -10.49 4.77 -4.26
N LYS A 87 -11.27 3.72 -3.99
CA LYS A 87 -11.33 3.07 -2.69
C LYS A 87 -11.40 1.57 -2.87
N GLY A 88 -10.85 0.85 -1.91
CA GLY A 88 -10.90 -0.60 -1.89
C GLY A 88 -10.22 -1.17 -0.66
N ASP A 89 -9.92 -2.46 -0.73
CA ASP A 89 -9.25 -3.19 0.33
C ASP A 89 -7.78 -3.39 -0.06
N TYR A 90 -6.92 -3.57 0.94
CA TYR A 90 -5.57 -4.06 0.71
C TYR A 90 -5.25 -5.25 1.61
N ALA A 91 -4.26 -6.03 1.22
CA ALA A 91 -3.74 -7.13 2.02
C ALA A 91 -2.22 -7.18 1.90
N VAL A 92 -1.53 -7.31 3.03
CA VAL A 92 -0.11 -7.62 3.09
C VAL A 92 0.06 -9.10 2.81
N VAL A 93 0.81 -9.44 1.77
CA VAL A 93 1.04 -10.84 1.38
C VAL A 93 2.42 -11.30 1.86
N SER A 94 3.39 -10.39 1.84
CA SER A 94 4.74 -10.55 2.34
C SER A 94 5.36 -9.16 2.56
N ASP A 95 6.53 -9.09 3.20
CA ASP A 95 7.24 -7.84 3.50
C ASP A 95 7.63 -7.01 2.27
N ASN A 96 7.53 -7.59 1.08
CA ASN A 96 7.83 -6.95 -0.19
C ASN A 96 6.64 -6.90 -1.15
N MET A 97 5.44 -7.32 -0.72
CA MET A 97 4.26 -7.35 -1.59
C MET A 97 2.97 -7.10 -0.82
N ILE A 98 2.22 -6.11 -1.31
CA ILE A 98 0.80 -5.93 -0.97
C ILE A 98 -0.05 -6.22 -2.20
N ARG A 99 -1.33 -6.47 -1.96
CA ARG A 99 -2.35 -6.50 -3.02
C ARG A 99 -3.43 -5.49 -2.67
N ILE A 100 -3.75 -4.61 -3.62
CA ILE A 100 -4.94 -3.77 -3.52
C ILE A 100 -6.07 -4.38 -4.36
N LYS A 101 -7.31 -4.18 -3.93
CA LYS A 101 -8.49 -4.66 -4.63
C LYS A 101 -9.61 -3.62 -4.56
N GLU A 102 -10.09 -3.21 -5.72
CA GLU A 102 -11.29 -2.39 -5.84
C GLU A 102 -12.50 -3.27 -6.17
N LYS A 103 -13.71 -2.78 -5.87
CA LYS A 103 -14.97 -3.54 -5.96
C LYS A 103 -15.15 -4.33 -7.28
N TYR A 104 -14.70 -3.76 -8.41
CA TYR A 104 -14.90 -4.34 -9.75
C TYR A 104 -13.58 -4.63 -10.49
N ARG A 105 -12.46 -4.72 -9.77
CA ARG A 105 -11.15 -5.02 -10.37
C ARG A 105 -10.55 -6.29 -9.79
N ASP A 106 -9.70 -6.91 -10.59
CA ASP A 106 -8.79 -7.93 -10.11
C ASP A 106 -7.83 -7.36 -9.06
N LYS A 107 -7.28 -8.25 -8.23
CA LYS A 107 -6.24 -7.89 -7.26
C LYS A 107 -5.00 -7.40 -7.99
N ILE A 108 -4.51 -6.21 -7.62
CA ILE A 108 -3.33 -5.60 -8.22
C ILE A 108 -2.15 -5.77 -7.25
N PRO A 109 -1.09 -6.50 -7.63
CA PRO A 109 0.10 -6.60 -6.81
C PRO A 109 0.90 -5.30 -6.85
N LEU A 110 1.35 -4.83 -5.71
CA LEU A 110 2.30 -3.74 -5.54
C LEU A 110 3.48 -4.24 -4.71
N TYR A 111 4.67 -3.71 -5.00
CA TYR A 111 5.90 -4.04 -4.30
C TYR A 111 6.37 -2.82 -3.50
N PRO A 112 5.93 -2.69 -2.24
CA PRO A 112 6.30 -1.59 -1.35
C PRO A 112 7.74 -1.70 -0.83
N SER A 113 8.34 -0.55 -0.60
CA SER A 113 9.60 -0.36 0.12
C SER A 113 9.49 0.92 0.93
N ILE A 114 9.63 0.83 2.26
CA ILE A 114 9.51 1.96 3.17
C ILE A 114 10.88 2.26 3.78
N LYS A 115 11.30 3.53 3.73
CA LYS A 115 12.55 3.99 4.35
C LYS A 115 12.43 5.49 4.67
N ASN A 116 12.74 5.89 5.91
CA ASN A 116 12.78 7.29 6.33
C ASN A 116 11.53 8.10 5.92
N ASP A 117 10.34 7.61 6.28
CA ASP A 117 9.04 8.21 5.93
C ASP A 117 8.77 8.36 4.43
N GLU A 118 9.53 7.63 3.61
CA GLU A 118 9.32 7.52 2.17
C GLU A 118 8.81 6.13 1.83
N LEU A 119 7.65 6.07 1.19
CA LEU A 119 7.07 4.87 0.63
C LEU A 119 7.32 4.86 -0.88
N THR A 120 8.03 3.85 -1.36
CA THR A 120 8.11 3.57 -2.79
C THR A 120 7.20 2.39 -3.13
N LEU A 121 6.28 2.59 -4.07
CA LEU A 121 5.42 1.53 -4.60
C LEU A 121 5.82 1.24 -6.04
N MET A 122 6.24 0.01 -6.31
CA MET A 122 6.46 -0.47 -7.66
C MET A 122 5.28 -1.33 -8.12
N TYR A 123 4.83 -1.08 -9.35
CA TYR A 123 3.89 -1.90 -10.09
C TYR A 123 4.56 -2.39 -11.38
N ILE A 124 4.28 -3.64 -11.75
CA ILE A 124 4.76 -4.25 -13.00
C ILE A 124 3.51 -4.57 -13.83
N SER A 125 3.35 -3.89 -14.97
CA SER A 125 2.25 -4.14 -15.89
C SER A 125 2.45 -5.43 -16.70
N ARG A 126 1.40 -5.83 -17.42
CA ARG A 126 1.40 -7.05 -18.25
C ARG A 126 2.46 -7.08 -19.34
N ASP A 127 2.87 -5.92 -19.84
CA ASP A 127 3.95 -5.74 -20.83
C ASP A 127 5.34 -5.61 -20.18
N ASN A 128 5.47 -5.91 -18.89
CA ASN A 128 6.67 -5.74 -18.07
C ASN A 128 7.14 -4.28 -17.89
N THR A 129 6.31 -3.29 -18.20
CA THR A 129 6.62 -1.90 -17.86
C THR A 129 6.62 -1.74 -16.34
N LYS A 130 7.74 -1.25 -15.79
CA LYS A 130 7.85 -0.86 -14.39
C LYS A 130 7.33 0.56 -14.20
N ILE A 131 6.39 0.70 -13.29
CA ILE A 131 5.84 1.98 -12.83
C ILE A 131 6.19 2.11 -11.36
N ILE A 132 6.89 3.17 -10.99
CA ILE A 132 7.36 3.38 -9.62
C ILE A 132 6.84 4.73 -9.17
N ILE A 133 6.11 4.77 -8.07
CA ILE A 133 5.71 6.01 -7.41
C ILE A 133 6.42 6.11 -6.07
N THR A 134 6.94 7.30 -5.77
CA THR A 134 7.57 7.62 -4.50
C THR A 134 6.69 8.61 -3.79
N LEU A 135 6.31 8.28 -2.55
CA LEU A 135 5.45 9.06 -1.70
C LEU A 135 6.12 9.35 -0.36
N THR A 136 5.66 10.39 0.32
CA THR A 136 6.14 10.74 1.66
C THR A 136 4.98 10.78 2.62
N LYS A 137 5.22 10.28 3.84
CA LYS A 137 4.21 10.27 4.89
C LYS A 137 3.80 11.71 5.19
N THR A 138 2.50 12.00 5.12
CA THR A 138 1.98 13.28 5.57
C THR A 138 2.10 13.31 7.09
N PRO A 139 2.69 14.36 7.71
CA PRO A 139 2.72 14.47 9.15
C PRO A 139 1.30 14.46 9.71
N GLU A 140 1.06 13.66 10.73
CA GLU A 140 -0.16 13.78 11.52
C GLU A 140 -0.07 15.11 12.26
N ASN A 141 -0.96 16.05 11.95
CA ASN A 141 -1.05 17.29 12.73
C ASN A 141 -1.59 16.90 14.11
N GLU A 142 -0.73 16.94 15.12
CA GLU A 142 -1.09 16.87 16.55
C GLU A 142 -1.99 18.05 16.99
#